data_AF-A0A846E0L0-F1
#
_entry.id   AF-A0A846E0L0-F1
#
_cell.length_a   1.000
_cell.length_b   1.000
_cell.length_c   1.000
_cell.angle_alpha   90.00
_cell.angle_beta   90.00
_cell.angle_gamma   90.00
#
_symmetry.space_group_name_H-M   'P 1'
#
loop_
_entity.id
_entity.type
_entity.pdbx_description
1 polymer ?
#
loop_
_entity_poly.entity_id
_entity_poly.type
_entity_poly.pdbx_seq_one_letter_code
_entity_poly.pdbx_strand_id
1 'polypeptide(L)'
;MPFMSRIELMAKEEVIEQGTLLNARESVIEALEVRFNLVPPTIISQLNSIENVARLKKLLRLAISINSVEEFEQVLSANTFEEL
;
A
#
# COMPACT_ATOMS: atom_id res chain seq x y z
N MET A 1 10.65 29.45 -26.63
CA MET A 1 9.65 28.86 -25.72
C MET A 1 9.76 27.35 -25.85
N PRO A 2 10.06 26.58 -24.80
CA PRO A 2 10.16 25.13 -24.93
C PRO A 2 8.74 24.55 -25.00
N PHE A 3 8.44 23.87 -26.10
CA PHE A 3 7.27 23.01 -26.21
C PHE A 3 7.56 21.77 -25.37
N MET A 4 7.17 21.78 -24.08
CA MET A 4 7.15 20.56 -23.28
C MET A 4 6.29 19.55 -24.04
N SER A 5 6.93 18.51 -24.53
CA SER A 5 6.29 17.55 -25.42
C SER A 5 5.23 16.81 -24.60
N ARG A 6 4.08 16.49 -25.22
CA ARG A 6 2.99 15.72 -24.57
C ARG A 6 3.49 14.45 -23.87
N ILE A 7 4.59 13.89 -24.38
CA ILE A 7 5.28 12.71 -23.83
C ILE A 7 5.94 13.00 -22.47
N GLU A 8 6.53 14.17 -22.26
CA GLU A 8 7.12 14.56 -20.97
C GLU A 8 6.05 14.77 -19.88
N LEU A 9 4.89 15.31 -20.27
CA LEU A 9 3.74 15.40 -19.37
C LEU A 9 3.19 14.02 -19.00
N MET A 10 3.00 13.13 -19.99
CA MET A 10 2.54 11.76 -19.74
C MET A 10 3.51 10.96 -18.87
N ALA A 11 4.81 11.01 -19.16
CA ALA A 11 5.83 10.31 -18.38
C ALA A 11 5.88 10.81 -16.92
N LYS A 12 5.64 12.10 -16.68
CA LYS A 12 5.63 12.65 -15.33
C LYS A 12 4.40 12.20 -14.55
N GLU A 13 3.23 12.15 -15.18
CA GLU A 13 1.98 11.76 -14.52
C GLU A 13 2.01 10.26 -14.15
N GLU A 14 2.47 9.39 -15.06
CA GLU A 14 2.64 7.95 -14.79
C GLU A 14 3.63 7.66 -13.65
N VAL A 15 4.74 8.41 -13.58
CA VAL A 15 5.73 8.25 -12.51
C VAL A 15 5.14 8.62 -11.15
N ILE A 16 4.27 9.63 -11.08
CA ILE A 16 3.63 10.06 -9.83
C ILE A 16 2.59 9.03 -9.36
N GLU A 17 1.80 8.49 -10.28
CA GLU A 17 0.78 7.48 -9.95
C GLU A 17 1.40 6.16 -9.47
N GLN A 18 2.43 5.66 -10.17
CA GLN A 18 3.15 4.46 -9.76
C GLN A 18 3.90 4.66 -8.43
N GLY A 19 4.53 5.82 -8.26
CA GLY A 19 5.23 6.17 -7.02
C GLY A 19 4.29 6.24 -5.81
N THR A 20 3.06 6.72 -6.00
CA THR A 20 2.07 6.83 -4.91
C THR A 20 1.65 5.45 -4.39
N LEU A 21 1.45 4.49 -5.30
CA LEU A 21 1.07 3.13 -4.94
C LEU A 21 2.20 2.40 -4.22
N LEU A 22 3.41 2.45 -4.78
CA LEU A 22 4.60 1.84 -4.18
C LEU A 22 4.89 2.43 -2.81
N ASN A 23 4.88 3.76 -2.68
CA ASN A 23 5.10 4.45 -1.42
C ASN A 23 4.04 4.09 -0.37
N ALA A 24 2.78 3.92 -0.77
CA ALA A 24 1.73 3.48 0.14
C ALA A 24 1.96 2.04 0.65
N ARG A 25 2.45 1.13 -0.21
CA ARG A 25 2.81 -0.24 0.19
C ARG A 25 4.01 -0.25 1.13
N GLU A 26 5.08 0.46 0.77
CA GLU A 26 6.28 0.60 1.62
C GLU A 26 5.92 1.17 2.99
N SER A 27 5.09 2.22 3.04
CA SER A 27 4.67 2.82 4.31
C SER A 27 3.98 1.80 5.23
N VAL A 28 3.14 0.92 4.68
CA VAL A 28 2.46 -0.13 5.47
C VAL A 28 3.47 -1.15 5.98
N ILE A 29 4.37 -1.61 5.11
CA ILE A 29 5.39 -2.59 5.47
C ILE A 29 6.31 -2.01 6.55
N GLU A 30 6.80 -0.77 6.38
CA GLU A 30 7.66 -0.09 7.35
C GLU A 30 6.96 0.08 8.70
N ALA A 31 5.69 0.48 8.71
CA ALA A 31 4.92 0.60 9.96
C ALA A 31 4.79 -0.75 10.69
N LEU A 32 4.57 -1.84 9.94
CA LEU A 32 4.51 -3.18 10.48
C LEU A 32 5.89 -3.68 10.95
N GLU A 33 6.96 -3.38 10.21
CA GLU A 33 8.33 -3.72 10.61
C GLU A 33 8.75 -2.97 11.88
N VAL A 34 8.43 -1.68 11.99
CA VAL A 34 8.76 -0.89 13.18
C VAL A 34 7.99 -1.38 14.42
N ARG A 35 6.73 -1.78 14.27
CA ARG A 35 5.91 -2.24 15.40
C ARG A 35 6.14 -3.69 15.78
N PHE A 36 6.24 -4.57 14.79
CA PHE A 36 6.22 -6.01 14.99
C PHE A 36 7.58 -6.67 14.72
N ASN A 37 8.54 -5.96 14.10
CA ASN A 37 9.88 -6.44 13.71
C ASN A 37 9.86 -7.68 12.78
N LEU A 38 8.68 -8.20 12.44
CA LEU A 38 8.47 -9.44 11.71
C LEU A 38 7.16 -9.29 10.92
N VAL A 39 7.30 -9.09 9.61
CA VAL A 39 6.16 -8.97 8.69
C VAL A 39 6.06 -10.28 7.90
N PRO A 40 4.92 -10.99 7.98
CA PRO A 40 4.72 -12.21 7.22
C PRO A 40 4.80 -11.95 5.71
N PRO A 41 5.43 -12.84 4.93
CA PRO A 41 5.44 -12.72 3.47
C PRO A 41 4.02 -12.79 2.87
N THR A 42 3.08 -13.44 3.57
CA THR A 42 1.65 -13.45 3.23
C THR A 42 1.08 -12.04 3.18
N ILE A 43 1.33 -11.21 4.19
CA ILE A 43 0.92 -9.79 4.20
C ILE A 43 1.52 -9.04 3.03
N ILE A 44 2.82 -9.19 2.80
CA ILE A 44 3.53 -8.49 1.72
C ILE A 44 2.92 -8.86 0.35
N SER A 45 2.62 -10.14 0.14
CA SER A 45 1.99 -10.62 -1.09
C SER A 45 0.60 -10.02 -1.27
N GLN A 46 -0.24 -10.04 -0.23
CA GLN A 46 -1.58 -9.45 -0.29
C GLN A 46 -1.54 -7.93 -0.49
N LEU A 47 -0.63 -7.20 0.17
CA LEU A 47 -0.42 -5.76 -0.06
C LEU A 47 0.01 -5.46 -1.50
N ASN A 48 0.83 -6.33 -2.10
CA ASN A 48 1.23 -6.20 -3.50
C ASN A 48 0.09 -6.50 -4.48
N SER A 49 -0.90 -7.30 -4.10
CA SER A 49 -2.12 -7.49 -4.88
C SER A 49 -3.09 -6.30 -4.80
N ILE A 50 -2.94 -5.40 -3.81
CA ILE A 50 -3.79 -4.21 -3.69
C ILE A 50 -3.26 -3.09 -4.58
N GLU A 51 -4.00 -2.78 -5.64
CA GLU A 51 -3.73 -1.66 -6.55
C GLU A 51 -4.45 -0.36 -6.14
N ASN A 52 -5.18 -0.40 -5.02
CA ASN A 52 -5.94 0.74 -4.51
C ASN A 52 -5.20 1.46 -3.37
N VAL A 53 -4.65 2.65 -3.68
CA VAL A 53 -3.95 3.52 -2.72
C VAL A 53 -4.80 3.87 -1.50
N ALA A 54 -6.11 4.09 -1.67
CA ALA A 54 -7.00 4.43 -0.57
C ALA A 54 -7.17 3.26 0.41
N ARG A 55 -7.23 2.01 -0.10
CA ARG A 55 -7.21 0.81 0.75
C ARG A 55 -5.88 0.69 1.50
N LEU A 56 -4.75 0.85 0.82
CA LEU A 56 -3.42 0.81 1.46
C LEU A 56 -3.28 1.85 2.57
N LYS A 57 -3.77 3.09 2.36
CA LYS A 57 -3.78 4.12 3.42
C LYS A 57 -4.65 3.76 4.62
N LYS A 58 -5.78 3.08 4.42
CA LYS A 58 -6.59 2.57 5.54
C LYS A 58 -5.85 1.46 6.29
N LEU A 59 -5.26 0.53 5.54
CA LEU A 59 -4.44 -0.55 6.10
C LEU A 59 -3.25 -0.01 6.91
N LEU A 60 -2.60 1.06 6.45
CA LEU A 60 -1.54 1.74 7.20
C LEU A 60 -2.05 2.22 8.57
N ARG A 61 -3.21 2.89 8.60
CA ARG A 61 -3.80 3.32 9.88
C ARG A 61 -4.14 2.15 10.78
N LEU A 62 -4.64 1.05 10.21
CA LEU A 62 -4.93 -0.17 10.96
C LEU A 62 -3.65 -0.80 11.50
N ALA A 63 -2.58 -0.87 10.72
CA ALA A 63 -1.27 -1.36 11.13
C ALA A 63 -0.70 -0.58 12.33
N ILE A 64 -1.01 0.72 12.43
CA ILE A 64 -0.64 1.60 13.56
C ILE A 64 -1.68 1.58 14.70
N SER A 65 -2.86 1.00 14.50
CA SER A 65 -3.90 0.92 15.53
C SER A 65 -3.93 -0.44 16.25
N ILE A 66 -3.74 -1.53 15.52
CA ILE A 66 -3.81 -2.91 16.04
C ILE A 66 -2.59 -3.25 16.89
N ASN A 67 -2.72 -4.17 17.85
CA ASN A 67 -1.60 -4.50 18.75
C ASN A 67 -0.80 -5.74 18.33
N SER A 68 -1.22 -6.45 17.27
CA SER A 68 -0.56 -7.67 16.78
C SER A 68 -0.65 -7.79 15.27
N VAL A 69 0.38 -8.41 14.66
CA VAL A 69 0.41 -8.70 13.22
C VAL A 69 -0.63 -9.75 12.80
N GLU A 70 -1.00 -10.66 13.71
CA GLU A 70 -2.06 -11.65 13.46
C GLU A 70 -3.43 -10.98 13.27
N GLU A 71 -3.73 -9.96 14.07
CA GLU A 71 -4.95 -9.17 13.95
C GLU A 71 -4.97 -8.42 12.61
N PHE A 72 -3.80 -7.98 12.13
CA PHE A 72 -3.66 -7.40 10.80
C PHE A 72 -4.01 -8.39 9.70
N GLU A 73 -3.42 -9.59 9.74
CA GLU A 73 -3.68 -10.68 8.78
C GLU A 73 -5.17 -11.02 8.74
N GLN A 74 -5.83 -11.08 9.90
CA GLN A 74 -7.27 -11.36 9.98
C GLN A 74 -8.09 -10.26 9.32
N VAL A 75 -7.80 -8.99 9.61
CA VAL A 75 -8.50 -7.86 9.00
C VAL A 75 -8.25 -7.82 7.49
N LEU A 76 -7.02 -8.09 7.05
CA LEU A 76 -6.64 -8.09 5.64
C LEU A 76 -7.33 -9.22 4.86
N SER A 77 -7.42 -10.40 5.46
CA SER A 77 -8.17 -11.54 4.93
C SER A 77 -9.69 -11.27 4.94
N ALA A 78 -10.23 -10.67 6.00
CA ALA A 78 -11.65 -10.37 6.12
C ALA A 78 -12.12 -9.28 5.14
N ASN A 79 -11.30 -8.26 4.89
CA ASN A 79 -11.59 -7.21 3.90
C ASN A 79 -11.54 -7.72 2.45
N THR A 80 -10.98 -8.91 2.21
CA THR A 80 -11.07 -9.59 0.91
C THR A 80 -12.48 -10.14 0.64
N PHE A 81 -13.29 -10.34 1.68
CA PHE A 81 -14.65 -10.90 1.58
C PHE A 81 -15.77 -9.85 1.49
N GLU A 82 -15.50 -8.55 1.64
CA GLU A 82 -16.53 -7.50 1.63
C GLU A 82 -16.92 -6.99 0.21
N GLU A 83 -16.63 -7.74 -0.86
CA GLU A 83 -17.16 -7.49 -2.22
C GLU A 83 -17.97 -8.68 -2.76
N LEU A 84 -18.97 -9.13 -2.00
CA LEU A 84 -20.06 -10.00 -2.48
C LEU A 84 -21.41 -9.28 -2.45
#